data_AF-B4SGF1-F1
#
_entry.id   AF-B4SGF1-F1
#
_cell.length_a   1.000
_cell.length_b   1.000
_cell.length_c   1.000
_cell.angle_alpha   90.00
_cell.angle_beta   90.00
_cell.angle_gamma   90.00
#
_symmetry.space_group_name_H-M   'P 1'
#
loop_
_entity.id
_entity.type
_entity.pdbx_description
1 polymer ?
#
loop_
_entity_poly.entity_id
_entity_poly.type
_entity_poly.pdbx_seq_one_letter_code
_entity_poly.pdbx_strand_id
1 'polypeptide(L)'
;MTKRTRKNFSSGFKAKVALEAIQGVKTLNEIGQEFGVHPVQVGKWKKELQEQASSLFEAKRGPKPVEPAADPEKLYTEIGRLKVELDWLKKKSGLSL
;
A
#
# COMPACT_ATOMS: atom_id res chain seq x y z
N MET A 1 -20.78 -18.92 -6.39
CA MET A 1 -19.39 -18.55 -6.71
C MET A 1 -18.71 -18.07 -5.43
N THR A 2 -17.78 -18.85 -4.87
CA THR A 2 -17.07 -18.48 -3.64
C THR A 2 -16.09 -17.34 -3.93
N LYS A 3 -16.27 -16.21 -3.24
CA LYS A 3 -15.43 -15.01 -3.36
C LYS A 3 -14.00 -15.36 -2.91
N ARG A 4 -13.07 -15.60 -3.86
CA ARG A 4 -11.64 -15.77 -3.53
C ARG A 4 -11.12 -14.46 -2.94
N THR A 5 -10.92 -14.45 -1.62
CA THR A 5 -10.25 -13.38 -0.91
C THR A 5 -8.81 -13.28 -1.41
N ARG A 6 -8.44 -12.13 -1.96
CA ARG A 6 -7.05 -11.86 -2.37
C ARG A 6 -6.15 -11.91 -1.14
N LYS A 7 -5.12 -12.75 -1.16
CA LYS A 7 -4.05 -12.70 -0.15
C LYS A 7 -3.29 -11.39 -0.33
N ASN A 8 -3.28 -10.58 0.72
CA ASN A 8 -2.51 -9.35 0.77
C ASN A 8 -1.15 -9.64 1.41
N PHE A 9 -0.08 -9.20 0.75
CA PHE A 9 1.29 -9.33 1.24
C PHE A 9 1.81 -7.96 1.65
N SER A 10 2.53 -7.89 2.78
CA SER A 10 3.17 -6.66 3.24
C SER A 10 4.27 -6.22 2.27
N SER A 11 4.57 -4.92 2.24
CA SER A 11 5.65 -4.35 1.41
C SER A 11 7.00 -4.99 1.72
N GLY A 12 7.34 -5.18 3.00
CA GLY A 12 8.58 -5.84 3.42
C GLY A 12 8.67 -7.30 2.96
N PHE A 13 7.56 -8.03 2.98
CA PHE A 13 7.52 -9.40 2.48
C PHE A 13 7.77 -9.47 0.97
N LYS A 14 7.10 -8.61 0.19
CA LYS A 14 7.32 -8.53 -1.26
C LYS A 14 8.77 -8.18 -1.59
N ALA A 15 9.36 -7.24 -0.86
CA ALA A 15 10.75 -6.85 -1.05
C ALA A 15 11.72 -8.01 -0.76
N LYS A 16 11.50 -8.76 0.33
CA LYS A 16 12.33 -9.94 0.68
C LYS A 16 12.28 -11.00 -0.43
N VAL A 17 11.08 -11.33 -0.89
CA VAL A 17 10.88 -12.34 -1.96
C VAL A 17 11.47 -11.87 -3.29
N ALA A 18 11.31 -10.58 -3.62
CA ALA A 18 11.93 -9.98 -4.80
C ALA A 18 13.45 -10.00 -4.74
N LEU A 19 14.06 -9.71 -3.59
CA LEU A 19 15.52 -9.76 -3.40
C LEU A 19 16.08 -11.17 -3.61
N GLU A 20 15.45 -12.19 -3.03
CA GLU A 20 15.84 -13.60 -3.24
C GLU A 20 15.79 -13.96 -4.73
N ALA A 21 14.75 -13.50 -5.43
CA ALA A 21 14.57 -13.72 -6.87
C ALA A 21 15.57 -12.93 -7.74
N ILE A 22 16.11 -11.80 -7.25
CA ILE A 22 17.19 -11.07 -7.89
C ILE A 22 18.54 -11.77 -7.66
N GLN A 23 18.76 -12.29 -6.46
CA GLN A 23 19.99 -13.00 -6.09
C GLN A 23 20.24 -14.23 -6.99
N GLY A 24 19.16 -14.86 -7.47
CA GLY A 24 19.24 -15.87 -8.53
C GLY A 24 19.77 -17.23 -8.10
N VAL A 25 19.97 -17.46 -6.80
CA VAL A 25 20.41 -18.74 -6.22
C VAL A 25 19.33 -19.81 -6.34
N LYS A 26 18.06 -19.40 -6.23
CA LYS A 26 16.88 -20.26 -6.33
C LYS A 26 16.03 -19.86 -7.54
N THR A 27 15.38 -20.83 -8.15
CA THR A 27 14.42 -20.59 -9.22
C THR A 27 13.15 -19.93 -8.68
N LEU A 28 12.37 -19.27 -9.54
CA LEU A 28 11.09 -18.66 -9.15
C LEU A 28 10.10 -19.70 -8.57
N ASN A 29 10.21 -20.96 -9.02
CA ASN A 29 9.38 -22.04 -8.51
C ASN A 29 9.76 -22.41 -7.08
N GLU A 30 11.05 -22.57 -6.78
CA GLU A 30 11.53 -22.90 -5.44
C GLU A 30 11.22 -21.77 -4.45
N ILE A 31 11.44 -20.51 -4.85
CA ILE A 31 11.08 -19.34 -4.03
C ILE A 31 9.56 -19.31 -3.81
N GLY A 32 8.77 -19.61 -4.84
CA GLY A 32 7.32 -19.71 -4.70
C GLY A 32 6.89 -20.77 -3.69
N GLN A 33 7.54 -21.94 -3.69
CA GLN A 33 7.26 -23.01 -2.72
C GLN A 33 7.67 -22.61 -1.29
N GLU A 34 8.89 -22.08 -1.13
CA GLU A 34 9.44 -21.71 0.18
C GLU A 34 8.63 -20.60 0.87
N PHE A 35 8.19 -19.60 0.11
CA PHE A 35 7.44 -18.46 0.65
C PHE A 35 5.91 -18.62 0.52
N GLY A 36 5.42 -19.71 -0.06
CA GLY A 36 3.99 -19.96 -0.28
C GLY A 36 3.35 -18.96 -1.26
N VAL A 37 4.13 -18.49 -2.24
CA VAL A 37 3.75 -17.47 -3.24
C VAL A 37 3.72 -18.11 -4.63
N HIS A 38 2.81 -17.67 -5.50
CA HIS A 38 2.80 -18.18 -6.87
C HIS A 38 4.06 -17.68 -7.64
N PRO A 39 4.76 -18.52 -8.42
CA PRO A 39 6.00 -18.14 -9.12
C PRO A 39 5.87 -16.88 -10.01
N VAL A 40 4.69 -16.71 -10.63
CA VAL A 40 4.37 -15.49 -11.41
C VAL A 40 4.36 -14.22 -10.54
N GLN A 41 3.88 -14.29 -9.29
CA GLN A 41 3.93 -13.16 -8.37
C GLN A 41 5.35 -12.84 -7.94
N VAL A 42 6.19 -13.86 -7.72
CA VAL A 42 7.63 -13.68 -7.44
C VAL A 42 8.31 -12.95 -8.59
N GLY A 43 8.08 -13.39 -9.84
CA GLY A 43 8.62 -12.73 -11.03
C GLY A 43 8.13 -11.28 -11.19
N LYS A 44 6.86 -11.02 -10.87
CA LYS A 44 6.30 -9.67 -10.87
C LYS A 44 7.01 -8.77 -9.85
N TRP A 45 7.19 -9.22 -8.61
CA TRP A 45 7.85 -8.41 -7.57
C TRP A 45 9.33 -8.20 -7.86
N LYS A 46 10.01 -9.19 -8.45
CA LYS A 46 11.38 -9.03 -8.95
C LYS A 46 11.47 -7.86 -9.93
N LYS A 47 10.57 -7.81 -10.91
CA LYS A 47 10.53 -6.74 -11.92
C LYS A 47 10.18 -5.38 -11.30
N GLU A 48 9.15 -5.33 -10.46
CA GLU A 48 8.76 -4.10 -9.74
C GLU A 48 9.93 -3.54 -8.92
N LEU A 49 10.66 -4.41 -8.19
CA LEU A 49 11.81 -3.99 -7.40
C LEU A 49 12.95 -3.47 -8.29
N GLN A 50 13.24 -4.10 -9.43
CA GLN A 50 14.27 -3.63 -10.35
C GLN A 50 13.92 -2.28 -10.98
N GLU A 51 12.67 -2.08 -11.39
CA GLU A 51 12.20 -0.83 -12.00
C GLU A 51 12.14 0.32 -10.98
N GLN A 52 11.73 0.04 -9.75
CA GLN A 52 11.61 1.06 -8.70
C GLN A 52 12.90 1.25 -7.89
N ALA A 53 13.91 0.38 -8.03
CA ALA A 53 15.16 0.48 -7.29
C ALA A 53 15.89 1.81 -7.56
N SER A 54 15.88 2.31 -8.80
CA SER A 54 16.50 3.59 -9.16
C SER A 54 15.88 4.76 -8.39
N SER A 55 14.56 4.75 -8.19
CA SER A 55 13.84 5.79 -7.45
C SER A 55 14.32 5.94 -5.99
N LEU A 56 14.86 4.86 -5.39
CA LEU A 56 15.44 4.90 -4.04
C LEU A 56 16.72 5.75 -3.99
N PHE A 57 17.44 5.85 -5.11
CA PHE A 57 18.67 6.63 -5.24
C PHE A 57 18.41 8.03 -5.84
N GLU A 58 17.32 8.21 -6.59
CA GLU A 58 16.88 9.52 -7.09
C GLU A 58 16.15 10.35 -6.03
N ALA A 59 15.54 9.70 -5.04
CA ALA A 59 15.03 10.38 -3.86
C ALA A 59 16.19 11.11 -3.18
N LYS A 60 16.25 12.45 -3.32
CA LYS A 60 17.23 13.30 -2.65
C LYS A 60 17.33 12.86 -1.19
N ARG A 61 18.51 12.38 -0.77
CA ARG A 61 18.83 12.16 0.65
C ARG A 61 18.63 13.49 1.36
N GLY A 62 17.52 13.58 2.06
CA GLY A 62 17.02 14.79 2.70
C GLY A 62 15.67 14.46 3.32
N PRO A 63 15.13 15.33 4.19
CA PRO A 63 13.77 15.15 4.70
C PRO A 63 12.88 14.89 3.49
N LYS A 64 12.08 13.82 3.55
CA LYS A 64 10.99 13.60 2.60
C LYS A 64 10.34 14.96 2.39
N PRO A 65 10.15 15.46 1.15
CA PRO A 65 9.25 16.58 0.96
C PRO A 65 8.01 16.16 1.72
N VAL A 66 7.70 16.88 2.80
CA VAL A 66 6.45 16.70 3.49
C VAL A 66 5.48 16.94 2.34
N GLU A 67 4.85 15.87 1.82
CA GLU A 67 3.65 16.03 0.99
C GLU A 67 2.88 17.07 1.75
N PRO A 68 2.68 18.29 1.20
CA PRO A 68 2.28 19.46 1.97
C PRO A 68 1.14 19.00 2.85
N ALA A 69 1.44 18.82 4.14
CA ALA A 69 0.66 17.94 5.01
C ALA A 69 -0.76 18.39 4.84
N ALA A 70 -1.60 17.54 4.22
CA ALA A 70 -2.80 17.95 3.49
C ALA A 70 -3.36 19.23 4.10
N ASP A 71 -3.18 20.35 3.38
CA ASP A 71 -3.34 21.73 3.86
C ASP A 71 -4.28 21.77 5.08
N PRO A 72 -3.78 22.02 6.30
CA PRO A 72 -4.54 21.78 7.52
C PRO A 72 -5.89 22.50 7.50
N GLU A 73 -5.99 23.64 6.81
CA GLU A 73 -7.24 24.35 6.55
C GLU A 73 -8.26 23.52 5.76
N LYS A 74 -7.83 22.77 4.74
CA LYS A 74 -8.70 21.86 3.98
C LYS A 74 -9.19 20.70 4.84
N LEU A 75 -8.32 20.13 5.67
CA LEU A 75 -8.71 19.07 6.62
C LEU A 75 -9.72 19.61 7.65
N TYR A 76 -9.49 20.78 8.22
CA TYR A 76 -10.43 21.41 9.16
C TYR A 76 -11.76 21.76 8.50
N THR A 77 -11.74 22.24 7.26
CA THR A 77 -12.95 22.52 6.47
C THR A 77 -13.74 21.25 6.21
N GLU A 78 -13.09 20.16 5.81
CA GLU A 78 -13.74 18.87 5.55
C GLU A 78 -14.31 18.28 6.85
N ILE A 79 -13.58 18.35 7.96
CA ILE A 79 -14.07 17.95 9.29
C ILE A 79 -15.31 18.76 9.68
N GLY A 80 -15.29 20.08 9.47
CA GLY A 80 -16.44 20.96 9.76
C GLY A 80 -17.66 20.61 8.92
N ARG A 81 -17.47 20.40 7.62
CA ARG A 81 -18.53 19.97 6.70
C ARG A 81 -19.12 18.63 7.12
N LEU A 82 -18.28 17.63 7.40
CA LEU A 82 -18.72 16.30 7.83
C LEU A 82 -19.50 16.36 9.14
N LYS A 83 -19.12 17.23 10.09
CA LYS A 83 -19.90 17.44 11.32
C LYS A 83 -21.30 17.97 11.04
N VAL A 84 -21.44 18.97 10.16
CA VAL A 84 -22.75 19.52 9.79
C VAL A 84 -23.61 18.48 9.08
N GLU A 85 -23.02 17.71 8.15
CA GLU A 85 -23.72 16.62 7.46
C GLU A 85 -24.17 15.53 8.45
N LEU A 86 -23.33 15.15 9.41
CA LEU A 86 -23.68 14.20 10.46
C LEU A 86 -24.79 14.73 11.40
N ASP A 87 -24.72 15.98 11.83
CA ASP A 87 -25.75 16.58 12.69
C ASP A 87 -27.08 16.73 11.95
N TRP A 88 -27.04 17.08 10.67
CA TRP A 88 -28.22 17.10 9.81
C TRP A 88 -28.82 15.71 9.65
N LEU A 89 -28.00 14.69 9.38
CA LEU A 89 -28.44 13.30 9.28
C LEU A 89 -29.02 12.79 10.59
N LYS A 90 -28.39 13.06 11.74
CA LYS A 90 -28.90 12.70 13.07
C LYS A 90 -30.25 13.34 13.37
N LYS A 91 -30.42 14.63 13.04
CA LYS A 91 -31.68 15.35 13.18
C LYS A 91 -32.78 14.78 12.28
N LYS A 92 -32.45 14.43 11.03
CA LYS A 92 -33.40 13.85 10.07
C LYS A 92 -33.81 12.42 10.41
N SER A 93 -32.89 11.64 10.98
CA SER A 93 -33.11 10.23 11.33
C SER A 93 -33.72 10.04 12.73
N GLY A 94 -33.99 11.12 13.47
CA GLY A 94 -34.53 11.04 14.83
C GLY A 94 -33.58 10.42 15.85
N LEU A 95 -32.29 10.35 15.52
CA LEU A 95 -31.21 9.82 16.38
C LEU A 95 -30.68 10.86 17.39
N SER A 96 -31.25 12.07 17.41
CA SER A 96 -30.97 13.08 18.43
C SER A 96 -31.82 12.80 19.69
N LEU A 97 -31.19 12.23 20.72
CA LEU A 97 -31.63 12.34 22.12
C LEU A 97 -31.11 13.65 22.71
#